data_AF-A0A061AHK7-F1
#
_entry.id   AF-A0A061AHK7-F1
#
_cell.length_a   1.000
_cell.length_b   1.000
_cell.length_c   1.000
_cell.angle_alpha   90.00
_cell.angle_beta   90.00
_cell.angle_gamma   90.00
#
_symmetry.space_group_name_H-M   'P 1'
#
loop_
_entity.id
_entity.type
_entity.pdbx_description
1 polymer ?
#
loop_
_entity_poly.entity_id
_entity_poly.type
_entity_poly.pdbx_seq_one_letter_code
_entity_poly.pdbx_strand_id
1 'polypeptide(L)'
;MKLNYKEILIFDFETTGLSPMQDKVIEVGAVLVQKHEDTFEIKKEINYLIKQREPISQFITNLTGITNEMLESTGVDEEFAFNELNALIQEDTLLIAYNLNFDIGFLLKLYQMYFDRKYMIKNDILDCMAVYKDRYEYPHKLSDAVERFKLTNDQAHRASEDAKATFQVLLKLSEELDNMDKYVNVLGYNPKYRQPDTYFFKKPIKLVAQGFKGFREIEKSK
;
A
#
# COMPACT_ATOMS: atom_id res chain seq x y z
N MET A 1 8.72 -13.64 -10.36
CA MET A 1 8.91 -12.84 -9.13
C MET A 1 9.75 -13.57 -8.09
N LYS A 2 11.03 -13.22 -8.07
CA LYS A 2 12.06 -13.70 -7.15
C LYS A 2 12.04 -12.88 -5.86
N LEU A 3 11.01 -13.14 -5.07
CA LEU A 3 10.92 -12.72 -3.67
C LEU A 3 10.91 -13.96 -2.78
N ASN A 4 11.72 -13.96 -1.73
CA ASN A 4 11.88 -15.11 -0.82
C ASN A 4 10.90 -15.02 0.36
N TYR A 5 9.66 -14.62 0.09
CA TYR A 5 8.59 -14.51 1.08
C TYR A 5 7.50 -15.52 0.74
N LYS A 6 7.06 -16.29 1.74
CA LYS A 6 5.97 -17.25 1.60
C LYS A 6 4.61 -16.55 1.52
N GLU A 7 4.46 -15.46 2.28
CA GLU A 7 3.26 -14.65 2.35
C GLU A 7 3.56 -13.20 2.01
N ILE A 8 2.71 -12.62 1.17
CA ILE A 8 2.76 -11.23 0.75
C ILE A 8 1.39 -10.64 1.01
N LEU A 9 1.33 -9.57 1.79
CA LEU A 9 0.11 -8.81 2.01
C LEU A 9 0.19 -7.52 1.21
N ILE A 10 -0.74 -7.36 0.27
CA ILE A 10 -0.94 -6.11 -0.44
C ILE A 10 -2.12 -5.40 0.21
N PHE A 11 -1.96 -4.13 0.55
CA PHE A 11 -3.00 -3.37 1.24
C PHE A 11 -3.08 -1.94 0.72
N ASP A 12 -4.23 -1.33 0.93
CA ASP A 12 -4.56 0.03 0.53
C ASP A 12 -5.55 0.63 1.55
N PHE A 13 -5.45 1.93 1.76
CA PHE A 13 -6.39 2.69 2.60
C PHE A 13 -7.02 3.85 1.83
N GLU A 14 -8.34 3.93 1.90
CA GLU A 14 -9.04 5.18 1.63
C GLU A 14 -9.20 5.98 2.91
N THR A 15 -9.03 7.30 2.82
CA THR A 15 -8.95 8.17 4.00
C THR A 15 -9.61 9.52 3.78
N THR A 16 -9.84 10.26 4.86
CA THR A 16 -10.39 11.64 4.79
C THR A 16 -9.37 12.69 4.37
N GLY A 17 -8.09 12.31 4.19
CA GLY A 17 -7.00 13.23 3.87
C GLY A 17 -5.63 12.58 3.99
N LEU A 18 -4.55 13.37 3.90
CA LEU A 18 -3.19 12.84 3.69
C LEU A 18 -2.39 12.56 4.96
N SER A 19 -2.90 12.95 6.13
CA SER A 19 -2.13 12.98 7.37
C SER A 19 -2.67 11.95 8.37
N PRO A 20 -1.92 10.86 8.68
CA PRO A 20 -2.36 9.87 9.67
C PRO A 20 -2.48 10.44 11.10
N MET A 21 -1.98 11.67 11.33
CA MET A 21 -2.14 12.37 12.60
C MET A 21 -3.45 13.13 12.73
N GLN A 22 -4.08 13.51 11.62
CA GLN A 22 -5.26 14.39 11.58
C GLN A 22 -6.46 13.69 10.93
N ASP A 23 -6.21 12.91 9.89
CA ASP A 23 -7.21 12.27 9.05
C ASP A 23 -7.57 10.86 9.54
N LYS A 24 -8.68 10.34 9.02
CA LYS A 24 -9.28 9.05 9.39
C LYS A 24 -9.27 8.09 8.23
N VAL A 25 -9.12 6.80 8.54
CA VAL A 25 -9.33 5.73 7.56
C VAL A 25 -10.83 5.54 7.38
N ILE A 26 -11.27 5.45 6.12
CA ILE A 26 -12.68 5.25 5.74
C ILE A 26 -12.90 3.93 4.99
N GLU A 27 -11.85 3.34 4.42
CA GLU A 27 -11.84 1.96 3.90
C GLU A 27 -10.49 1.29 4.14
N VAL A 28 -10.51 0.00 4.44
CA VAL A 28 -9.35 -0.88 4.49
C VAL A 28 -9.53 -1.99 3.48
N GLY A 29 -8.62 -2.07 2.52
CA GLY A 29 -8.55 -3.17 1.56
C GLY A 29 -7.24 -3.93 1.70
N ALA A 30 -7.30 -5.25 1.67
CA ALA A 30 -6.08 -6.05 1.61
C ALA A 30 -6.29 -7.41 0.94
N VAL A 31 -5.23 -7.90 0.31
CA VAL A 31 -5.15 -9.20 -0.35
C VAL A 31 -3.91 -9.92 0.18
N LEU A 32 -4.13 -11.04 0.87
CA LEU A 32 -3.07 -11.94 1.30
C LEU A 32 -2.82 -12.96 0.19
N VAL A 33 -1.59 -12.96 -0.31
CA VAL A 33 -1.13 -13.87 -1.35
C VAL A 33 -0.11 -14.84 -0.77
N GLN A 34 -0.29 -16.13 -1.06
CA GLN A 34 0.69 -17.17 -0.75
C GLN A 34 1.47 -17.52 -2.00
N LYS A 35 2.80 -17.54 -1.86
CA LYS A 35 3.72 -17.98 -2.92
C LYS A 35 3.91 -19.49 -2.83
N HIS A 36 3.67 -20.19 -3.95
CA HIS A 36 3.92 -21.62 -4.11
C HIS A 36 4.85 -21.83 -5.31
N GLU A 37 6.12 -22.12 -5.03
CA GLU A 37 7.17 -22.22 -6.07
C GLU A 37 7.19 -20.96 -6.96
N ASP A 38 6.68 -21.07 -8.18
CA ASP A 38 6.62 -19.98 -9.17
C ASP A 38 5.20 -19.42 -9.37
N THR A 39 4.23 -19.84 -8.54
CA THR A 39 2.82 -19.41 -8.60
C THR A 39 2.42 -18.62 -7.37
N PHE A 40 1.35 -17.84 -7.51
CA PHE A 40 0.78 -17.00 -6.47
C PHE A 40 -0.72 -17.32 -6.34
N GLU A 41 -1.17 -17.62 -5.13
CA GLU A 41 -2.58 -17.91 -4.81
C GLU A 41 -3.10 -16.87 -3.82
N ILE A 42 -4.25 -16.26 -4.11
CA ILE A 42 -4.95 -15.40 -3.15
C ILE A 42 -5.54 -16.31 -2.06
N LYS A 43 -5.10 -16.12 -0.81
CA LYS A 43 -5.59 -16.89 0.35
C LYS A 43 -6.77 -16.23 1.03
N LYS A 44 -6.70 -14.91 1.18
CA LYS A 44 -7.73 -14.10 1.83
C LYS A 44 -7.75 -12.72 1.23
N GLU A 45 -8.95 -12.16 1.18
CA GLU A 45 -9.22 -10.80 0.77
C GLU A 45 -10.13 -10.18 1.81
N ILE A 46 -9.86 -8.94 2.19
CA ILE A 46 -10.71 -8.14 3.07
C ILE A 46 -10.99 -6.79 2.43
N ASN A 47 -12.20 -6.30 2.66
CA ASN A 47 -12.62 -4.97 2.27
C ASN A 47 -13.63 -4.43 3.28
N TYR A 48 -13.19 -3.51 4.13
CA TYR A 48 -14.02 -2.96 5.20
C TYR A 48 -14.14 -1.45 5.08
N LEU A 49 -15.36 -0.96 4.90
CA LEU A 49 -15.68 0.44 5.14
C LEU A 49 -15.68 0.70 6.65
N ILE A 50 -15.19 1.85 7.09
CA ILE A 50 -15.09 2.20 8.52
C ILE A 50 -16.13 3.24 8.87
N LYS A 51 -16.97 2.92 9.87
CA LYS A 51 -17.99 3.84 10.38
C LYS A 51 -17.34 5.14 10.86
N GLN A 52 -17.80 6.28 10.34
CA GLN A 52 -17.32 7.60 10.74
C GLN A 52 -18.28 8.25 11.75
N ARG A 53 -17.71 9.00 12.69
CA ARG A 53 -18.50 9.81 13.64
C ARG A 53 -19.02 11.09 13.01
N GLU A 54 -18.22 11.65 12.11
CA GLU A 54 -18.53 12.89 11.38
C GLU A 54 -18.64 12.55 9.89
N PRO A 55 -19.54 13.23 9.15
CA PRO A 55 -19.66 12.98 7.72
C PRO A 55 -18.39 13.38 6.96
N ILE A 56 -17.99 12.57 5.99
CA ILE A 56 -16.95 12.92 5.05
C ILE A 56 -17.42 14.02 4.10
N SER A 57 -16.47 14.84 3.64
CA SER A 57 -16.76 15.93 2.71
C SER A 57 -17.10 15.42 1.31
N GLN A 58 -17.83 16.21 0.52
CA GLN A 58 -18.11 15.90 -0.88
C GLN A 58 -16.84 15.72 -1.72
N PHE A 59 -15.76 16.42 -1.37
CA PHE A 59 -14.46 16.23 -2.03
C PHE A 59 -13.95 14.80 -1.84
N ILE A 60 -14.01 14.25 -0.62
CA ILE A 60 -13.61 12.87 -0.33
C ILE A 60 -14.56 11.88 -1.01
N THR A 61 -15.87 12.13 -1.01
CA THR A 61 -16.82 11.32 -1.76
C THR A 61 -16.50 11.26 -3.25
N ASN A 62 -16.15 12.40 -3.86
CA ASN A 62 -15.82 12.44 -5.28
C ASN A 62 -14.46 11.79 -5.59
N LEU A 63 -13.53 11.83 -4.65
CA LEU A 63 -12.18 11.27 -4.82
C LEU A 63 -12.18 9.74 -4.69
N THR A 64 -12.94 9.21 -3.74
CA THR A 64 -12.92 7.79 -3.35
C THR A 64 -14.15 7.02 -3.85
N GLY A 65 -15.22 7.71 -4.26
CA GLY A 65 -16.51 7.10 -4.55
C GLY A 65 -17.30 6.65 -3.31
N ILE A 66 -16.71 6.73 -2.11
CA ILE A 66 -17.35 6.33 -0.86
C ILE A 66 -18.32 7.42 -0.40
N THR A 67 -19.58 7.05 -0.13
CA THR A 67 -20.60 7.97 0.36
C THR A 67 -20.80 7.87 1.87
N ASN A 68 -21.30 8.95 2.49
CA ASN A 68 -21.70 8.92 3.90
C ASN A 68 -22.76 7.84 4.19
N GLU A 69 -23.64 7.56 3.23
CA GLU A 69 -24.64 6.50 3.34
C GLU A 69 -24.00 5.11 3.39
N MET A 70 -22.99 4.84 2.56
CA MET A 70 -22.24 3.58 2.60
C MET A 70 -21.55 3.38 3.96
N LEU A 71 -20.90 4.43 4.47
CA LEU A 71 -20.21 4.39 5.76
C LEU A 71 -21.16 4.16 6.94
N GLU A 72 -22.36 4.75 6.93
CA GLU A 72 -23.35 4.55 7.99
C GLU A 72 -24.03 3.18 7.93
N SER A 73 -24.33 2.70 6.71
CA SER A 73 -25.12 1.47 6.50
C SER A 73 -24.29 0.18 6.55
N THR A 74 -23.02 0.24 6.13
CA THR A 74 -22.16 -0.95 5.98
C THR A 74 -20.83 -0.84 6.71
N GLY A 75 -20.51 0.34 7.25
CA GLY A 75 -19.26 0.57 7.96
C GLY A 75 -19.16 -0.26 9.23
N VAL A 76 -17.99 -0.85 9.45
CA VAL A 76 -17.63 -1.57 10.68
C VAL A 76 -16.84 -0.66 11.63
N ASP A 77 -16.65 -1.10 12.88
CA ASP A 77 -15.76 -0.42 13.82
C ASP A 77 -14.29 -0.44 13.35
N GLU A 78 -13.57 0.67 13.53
CA GLU A 78 -12.16 0.81 13.10
C GLU A 78 -11.26 -0.25 13.76
N GLU A 79 -11.48 -0.55 15.05
CA GLU A 79 -10.73 -1.58 15.78
C GLU A 79 -10.99 -2.98 15.20
N PHE A 80 -12.22 -3.27 14.78
CA PHE A 80 -12.55 -4.55 14.14
C PHE A 80 -11.82 -4.70 12.80
N ALA A 81 -11.89 -3.67 11.93
CA ALA A 81 -11.17 -3.68 10.65
C ALA A 81 -9.65 -3.81 10.84
N PHE A 82 -9.09 -3.11 11.84
CA PHE A 82 -7.69 -3.25 12.22
C PHE A 82 -7.34 -4.68 12.65
N ASN A 83 -8.16 -5.30 13.51
CA ASN A 83 -7.92 -6.66 13.98
C ASN A 83 -7.97 -7.69 12.84
N GLU A 84 -8.90 -7.54 11.89
CA GLU A 84 -8.98 -8.38 10.69
C GLU A 84 -7.76 -8.22 9.78
N LEU A 85 -7.28 -6.98 9.59
CA LEU A 85 -6.05 -6.72 8.83
C LEU A 85 -4.81 -7.29 9.55
N ASN A 86 -4.69 -7.05 10.86
CA ASN A 86 -3.58 -7.53 11.68
C ASN A 86 -3.50 -9.06 11.71
N ALA A 87 -4.64 -9.76 11.65
CA ALA A 87 -4.67 -11.22 11.56
C ALA A 87 -4.05 -11.77 10.26
N LEU A 88 -3.84 -10.93 9.23
CA LEU A 88 -3.16 -11.30 7.98
C LEU A 88 -1.65 -11.03 8.02
N ILE A 89 -1.14 -10.37 9.06
CA ILE A 89 0.26 -9.93 9.16
C ILE A 89 1.01 -10.83 10.14
N GLN A 90 1.74 -11.81 9.61
CA GLN A 90 2.70 -12.61 10.38
C GLN A 90 4.06 -11.92 10.42
N GLU A 91 5.00 -12.41 11.22
CA GLU A 91 6.33 -11.79 11.41
C GLU A 91 7.14 -11.70 10.10
N ASP A 92 6.99 -12.70 9.24
CA ASP A 92 7.68 -12.89 7.97
C ASP A 92 6.84 -12.53 6.73
N THR A 93 5.66 -11.93 6.91
CA THR A 93 4.84 -11.38 5.82
C THR A 93 5.53 -10.15 5.22
N LEU A 94 5.68 -10.10 3.89
CA LEU A 94 6.09 -8.90 3.17
C LEU A 94 4.89 -7.97 3.00
N LEU A 95 5.01 -6.71 3.43
CA LEU A 95 3.96 -5.72 3.27
C LEU A 95 4.19 -4.88 2.01
N ILE A 96 3.16 -4.78 1.17
CA ILE A 96 3.21 -4.05 -0.10
C ILE A 96 2.03 -3.10 -0.21
N ALA A 97 2.28 -1.90 -0.70
CA ALA A 97 1.24 -0.97 -1.15
C ALA A 97 1.74 -0.22 -2.39
N TYR A 98 0.82 0.42 -3.13
CA TYR A 98 1.22 1.17 -4.31
C TYR A 98 2.04 2.41 -3.94
N ASN A 99 1.57 3.24 -3.01
CA ASN A 99 2.29 4.42 -2.54
C ASN A 99 2.61 4.27 -1.06
N LEU A 100 3.42 3.28 -0.73
CA LEU A 100 3.53 2.74 0.62
C LEU A 100 3.81 3.78 1.71
N ASN A 101 4.57 4.84 1.43
CA ASN A 101 4.84 5.89 2.41
C ASN A 101 3.56 6.55 2.94
N PHE A 102 2.47 6.56 2.16
CA PHE A 102 1.16 7.00 2.59
C PHE A 102 0.49 5.95 3.48
N ASP A 103 0.26 4.74 2.95
CA ASP A 103 -0.51 3.70 3.63
C ASP A 103 0.13 3.23 4.94
N ILE A 104 1.46 3.11 4.96
CA ILE A 104 2.19 2.63 6.13
C ILE A 104 2.07 3.57 7.34
N GLY A 105 1.87 4.86 7.10
CA GLY A 105 1.63 5.85 8.16
C GLY A 105 0.29 5.62 8.86
N PHE A 106 -0.77 5.31 8.09
CA PHE A 106 -2.07 4.94 8.64
C PHE A 106 -2.02 3.58 9.34
N LEU A 107 -1.34 2.59 8.76
CA LEU A 107 -1.15 1.30 9.41
C LEU A 107 -0.47 1.45 10.78
N LEU A 108 0.65 2.20 10.83
CA LEU A 108 1.35 2.47 12.09
C LEU A 108 0.44 3.16 13.11
N LYS A 109 -0.37 4.13 12.67
CA LYS A 109 -1.31 4.85 13.54
C LYS A 109 -2.32 3.89 14.17
N LEU A 110 -2.87 2.96 13.39
CA LEU A 110 -3.81 1.94 13.88
C LEU A 110 -3.13 1.03 14.92
N TYR A 111 -1.91 0.53 14.64
CA TYR A 111 -1.14 -0.24 15.63
C TYR A 111 -0.88 0.55 16.91
N GLN A 112 -0.54 1.84 16.80
CA GLN A 112 -0.30 2.68 17.98
C GLN A 112 -1.57 2.97 18.78
N MET A 113 -2.73 2.91 18.15
CA MET A 113 -4.01 3.13 18.80
C MET A 113 -4.53 1.88 19.50
N TYR A 114 -4.49 0.73 18.82
CA TYR A 114 -5.20 -0.49 19.24
C TYR A 114 -4.27 -1.61 19.75
N PHE A 115 -2.96 -1.51 19.54
CA PHE A 115 -2.02 -2.57 19.94
C PHE A 115 -0.98 -2.08 20.95
N ASP A 116 -0.09 -1.16 20.57
CA ASP A 116 0.93 -0.60 21.44
C ASP A 116 1.31 0.81 20.97
N ARG A 117 1.16 1.82 21.84
CA ARG A 117 1.52 3.22 21.56
C ARG A 117 2.98 3.41 21.12
N LYS A 118 3.87 2.48 21.44
CA LYS A 118 5.28 2.49 21.05
C LYS A 118 5.60 1.53 19.89
N TYR A 119 4.57 0.99 19.23
CA TYR A 119 4.75 0.06 18.13
C TYR A 119 5.61 0.66 17.01
N MET A 120 6.40 -0.20 16.39
CA MET A 120 7.17 0.04 15.19
C MET A 120 6.92 -1.12 14.23
N ILE A 121 6.81 -0.84 12.94
CA ILE A 121 6.66 -1.84 11.88
C ILE A 121 7.90 -2.75 11.87
N LYS A 122 7.69 -4.06 11.98
CA LYS A 122 8.77 -5.07 12.05
C LYS A 122 8.96 -5.80 10.72
N ASN A 123 7.89 -5.86 9.92
CA ASN A 123 7.85 -6.54 8.64
C ASN A 123 8.76 -5.86 7.63
N ASP A 124 9.26 -6.65 6.68
CA ASP A 124 9.86 -6.10 5.49
C ASP A 124 8.78 -5.46 4.61
N ILE A 125 9.18 -4.47 3.84
CA ILE A 125 8.27 -3.66 3.04
C ILE A 125 8.70 -3.54 1.58
N LEU A 126 7.75 -3.29 0.68
CA LEU A 126 8.02 -2.93 -0.71
C LEU A 126 7.00 -1.90 -1.21
N ASP A 127 7.48 -0.83 -1.84
CA ASP A 127 6.66 0.21 -2.46
C ASP A 127 6.57 -0.04 -3.98
N CYS A 128 5.38 -0.39 -4.48
CA CYS A 128 5.20 -0.73 -5.90
C CYS A 128 5.35 0.50 -6.81
N MET A 129 4.93 1.69 -6.37
CA MET A 129 5.13 2.94 -7.12
C MET A 129 6.63 3.26 -7.20
N ALA A 130 7.41 2.99 -6.15
CA ALA A 130 8.86 3.19 -6.21
C ALA A 130 9.50 2.34 -7.31
N VAL A 131 9.08 1.07 -7.47
CA VAL A 131 9.53 0.19 -8.58
C VAL A 131 9.13 0.78 -9.92
N TYR A 132 7.85 1.12 -10.08
CA TYR A 132 7.29 1.65 -11.31
C TYR A 132 7.96 2.96 -11.75
N LYS A 133 8.08 3.90 -10.81
CA LYS A 133 8.72 5.21 -10.98
C LYS A 133 10.21 5.11 -11.28
N ASP A 134 10.89 4.07 -10.80
CA ASP A 134 12.30 3.84 -11.12
C ASP A 134 12.51 3.49 -12.60
N ARG A 135 11.49 2.92 -13.24
CA ARG A 135 11.58 2.35 -14.59
C ARG A 135 10.87 3.18 -15.65
N TYR A 136 9.89 4.00 -15.26
CA TYR A 136 9.05 4.76 -16.17
C TYR A 136 9.10 6.26 -15.90
N GLU A 137 9.00 7.06 -16.97
CA GLU A 137 8.73 8.49 -16.84
C GLU A 137 7.31 8.75 -16.34
N TYR A 138 7.10 9.92 -15.73
CA TYR A 138 5.78 10.41 -15.30
C TYR A 138 4.75 10.29 -16.44
N PRO A 139 3.47 9.94 -16.15
CA PRO A 139 2.82 9.88 -14.84
C PRO A 139 2.95 8.54 -14.08
N HIS A 140 2.75 8.58 -12.76
CA HIS A 140 3.11 7.51 -11.81
C HIS A 140 1.97 7.02 -10.91
N LYS A 141 0.72 7.43 -11.14
CA LYS A 141 -0.44 6.92 -10.40
C LYS A 141 -0.67 5.44 -10.74
N LEU A 142 -1.37 4.72 -9.86
CA LEU A 142 -1.75 3.33 -10.09
C LEU A 142 -2.51 3.17 -11.42
N SER A 143 -3.42 4.10 -11.73
CA SER A 143 -4.15 4.13 -13.00
C SER A 143 -3.22 4.16 -14.22
N ASP A 144 -2.10 4.90 -14.14
CA ASP A 144 -1.14 5.00 -15.25
C ASP A 144 -0.36 3.69 -15.45
N ALA A 145 -0.09 2.96 -14.36
CA ALA A 145 0.54 1.64 -14.42
C ALA A 145 -0.42 0.57 -14.93
N VAL A 146 -1.67 0.58 -14.46
CA VAL A 146 -2.75 -0.30 -14.91
C VAL A 146 -2.99 -0.13 -16.42
N GLU A 147 -3.12 1.11 -16.89
CA GLU A 147 -3.31 1.41 -18.32
C GLU A 147 -2.13 0.91 -19.16
N ARG A 148 -0.89 1.19 -18.71
CA ARG A 148 0.33 0.80 -19.42
C ARG A 148 0.45 -0.70 -19.62
N PHE A 149 0.15 -1.46 -18.58
CA PHE A 149 0.20 -2.91 -18.63
C PHE A 149 -1.07 -3.54 -19.19
N LYS A 150 -2.05 -2.72 -19.63
CA LYS A 150 -3.35 -3.15 -20.15
C LYS A 150 -4.07 -4.10 -19.16
N LEU A 151 -3.97 -3.77 -17.89
CA LEU A 151 -4.65 -4.47 -16.80
C LEU A 151 -6.07 -3.90 -16.64
N THR A 152 -6.95 -4.70 -16.05
CA THR A 152 -8.33 -4.30 -15.74
C THR A 152 -8.44 -3.91 -14.27
N ASN A 153 -9.05 -2.76 -13.99
CA ASN A 153 -9.45 -2.33 -12.64
C ASN A 153 -10.82 -1.65 -12.73
N ASP A 154 -11.87 -2.45 -12.95
CA ASP A 154 -13.23 -1.96 -13.24
C ASP A 154 -13.90 -1.29 -12.01
N GLN A 155 -13.31 -1.44 -10.83
CA GLN A 155 -13.77 -0.86 -9.56
C GLN A 155 -12.65 -0.04 -8.89
N ALA A 156 -11.92 0.75 -9.67
CA ALA A 156 -10.92 1.69 -9.16
C ALA A 156 -11.48 2.52 -7.99
N HIS A 157 -10.66 2.82 -6.99
CA HIS A 157 -11.02 3.49 -5.72
C HIS A 157 -11.80 2.63 -4.73
N ARG A 158 -11.83 1.31 -4.93
CA ARG A 158 -12.12 0.35 -3.86
C ARG A 158 -10.80 -0.22 -3.37
N ALA A 159 -10.53 -0.08 -2.09
CA ALA A 159 -9.22 -0.39 -1.54
C ALA A 159 -8.76 -1.84 -1.83
N SER A 160 -9.66 -2.82 -1.77
CA SER A 160 -9.32 -4.22 -2.11
C SER A 160 -9.00 -4.42 -3.60
N GLU A 161 -9.67 -3.70 -4.49
CA GLU A 161 -9.45 -3.77 -5.93
C GLU A 161 -8.15 -3.05 -6.32
N ASP A 162 -7.84 -1.93 -5.67
CA ASP A 162 -6.55 -1.24 -5.84
C ASP A 162 -5.39 -2.07 -5.26
N ALA A 163 -5.59 -2.83 -4.18
CA ALA A 163 -4.63 -3.81 -3.70
C ALA A 163 -4.40 -4.95 -4.72
N LYS A 164 -5.44 -5.49 -5.36
CA LYS A 164 -5.30 -6.48 -6.44
C LYS A 164 -4.56 -5.89 -7.64
N ALA A 165 -4.95 -4.70 -8.09
CA ALA A 165 -4.33 -4.01 -9.22
C ALA A 165 -2.85 -3.74 -8.94
N THR A 166 -2.51 -3.32 -7.72
CA THR A 166 -1.12 -3.16 -7.26
C THR A 166 -0.33 -4.46 -7.40
N PHE A 167 -0.91 -5.59 -6.96
CA PHE A 167 -0.26 -6.89 -7.09
C PHE A 167 -0.04 -7.28 -8.56
N GLN A 168 -1.05 -7.07 -9.43
CA GLN A 168 -0.93 -7.34 -10.86
C GLN A 168 0.15 -6.47 -11.54
N VAL A 169 0.23 -5.18 -11.18
CA VAL A 169 1.29 -4.28 -11.64
C VAL A 169 2.66 -4.80 -11.20
N LEU A 170 2.81 -5.23 -9.95
CA LEU A 170 4.07 -5.79 -9.45
C LEU A 170 4.48 -7.06 -10.20
N LEU A 171 3.52 -7.94 -10.51
CA LEU A 171 3.78 -9.12 -11.34
C LEU A 171 4.28 -8.74 -12.74
N LYS A 172 3.65 -7.75 -13.38
CA LYS A 172 4.09 -7.26 -14.70
C LYS A 172 5.48 -6.64 -14.65
N LEU A 173 5.77 -5.83 -13.63
CA LEU A 173 7.11 -5.30 -13.40
C LEU A 173 8.14 -6.43 -13.20
N SER A 174 7.78 -7.48 -12.47
CA SER A 174 8.65 -8.64 -12.27
C SER A 174 8.87 -9.44 -13.56
N GLU A 175 7.86 -9.58 -14.42
CA GLU A 175 7.98 -10.22 -15.75
C GLU A 175 8.97 -9.46 -16.64
N GLU A 176 8.96 -8.12 -16.60
CA GLU A 176 9.88 -7.29 -17.39
C GLU A 176 11.32 -7.36 -16.90
N LEU A 177 11.51 -7.36 -15.58
CA LEU A 177 12.81 -7.53 -14.94
C LEU A 177 12.63 -7.98 -13.49
N ASP A 178 13.06 -9.20 -13.20
CA ASP A 178 12.87 -9.81 -11.89
C ASP A 178 14.03 -9.46 -10.92
N ASN A 179 13.96 -8.26 -10.33
CA ASN A 179 14.93 -7.73 -9.36
C ASN A 179 14.24 -7.05 -8.16
N MET A 180 13.06 -7.55 -7.77
CA MET A 180 12.25 -6.96 -6.69
C MET A 180 12.96 -6.94 -5.34
N ASP A 181 13.93 -7.84 -5.13
CA ASP A 181 14.82 -7.87 -3.97
C ASP A 181 15.55 -6.55 -3.74
N LYS A 182 15.87 -5.80 -4.80
CA LYS A 182 16.51 -4.47 -4.70
C LYS A 182 15.61 -3.39 -4.11
N TYR A 183 14.30 -3.61 -4.10
CA TYR A 183 13.29 -2.65 -3.65
C TYR A 183 12.74 -2.97 -2.26
N VAL A 184 13.09 -4.14 -1.71
CA VAL A 184 12.72 -4.52 -0.34
C VAL A 184 13.42 -3.60 0.65
N ASN A 185 12.66 -3.01 1.57
CA ASN A 185 13.14 -2.04 2.56
C ASN A 185 13.82 -0.80 1.93
N VAL A 186 13.39 -0.43 0.73
CA VAL A 186 13.81 0.80 0.05
C VAL A 186 12.59 1.68 -0.22
N LEU A 187 12.62 2.92 0.27
CA LEU A 187 11.60 3.92 -0.06
C LEU A 187 12.17 4.96 -1.01
N GLY A 188 11.50 5.10 -2.15
CA GLY A 188 11.72 6.18 -3.10
C GLY A 188 11.09 7.47 -2.59
N TYR A 189 11.75 8.61 -2.78
CA TYR A 189 11.14 9.91 -2.49
C TYR A 189 11.56 10.97 -3.49
N ASN A 190 10.69 11.94 -3.73
CA ASN A 190 11.07 13.10 -4.55
C ASN A 190 11.71 14.18 -3.66
N PRO A 191 12.94 14.65 -3.94
CA PRO A 191 13.62 15.67 -3.14
C PRO A 191 12.88 17.00 -2.99
N LYS A 192 11.90 17.29 -3.86
CA LYS A 192 11.03 18.47 -3.75
C LYS A 192 10.06 18.38 -2.56
N TYR A 193 9.76 17.18 -2.09
CA TYR A 193 8.83 16.93 -0.98
C TYR A 193 9.56 16.44 0.27
N ARG A 194 8.83 16.34 1.38
CA ARG A 194 9.35 15.80 2.65
C ARG A 194 9.79 14.34 2.45
N GLN A 195 10.91 13.98 3.10
CA GLN A 195 11.39 12.60 3.13
C GLN A 195 10.43 11.69 3.91
N PRO A 196 10.34 10.40 3.53
CA PRO A 196 9.67 9.37 4.32
C PRO A 196 10.19 9.31 5.76
N ASP A 197 9.27 9.10 6.69
CA ASP A 197 9.59 8.97 8.10
C ASP A 197 10.12 7.55 8.38
N THR A 198 11.42 7.40 8.64
CA THR A 198 12.04 6.10 8.85
C THR A 198 11.91 5.57 10.28
N TYR A 199 11.53 6.42 11.25
CA TYR A 199 11.31 6.01 12.65
C TYR A 199 10.09 5.08 12.82
N PHE A 200 9.29 4.91 11.76
CA PHE A 200 8.19 3.94 11.72
C PHE A 200 8.68 2.50 11.82
N PHE A 201 9.91 2.23 11.41
CA PHE A 201 10.40 0.88 11.16
C PHE A 201 11.42 0.45 12.20
N LYS A 202 11.25 -0.77 12.70
CA LYS A 202 12.23 -1.42 13.59
C LYS A 202 13.50 -1.79 12.82
N LYS A 203 13.36 -2.14 11.53
CA LYS A 203 14.47 -2.46 10.62
C LYS A 203 14.94 -1.20 9.89
N PRO A 204 16.21 -1.11 9.50
CA PRO A 204 16.70 0.00 8.67
C PRO A 204 16.01 0.04 7.31
N ILE A 205 15.52 1.22 6.91
CA ILE A 205 14.97 1.49 5.58
C ILE A 205 15.91 2.40 4.81
N LYS A 206 16.28 2.00 3.60
CA LYS A 206 17.10 2.82 2.69
C LYS A 206 16.19 3.85 2.01
N LEU A 207 16.58 5.13 2.05
CA LEU A 207 15.91 6.18 1.28
C LEU A 207 16.69 6.46 -0.01
N VAL A 208 15.98 6.51 -1.13
CA VAL A 208 16.57 6.85 -2.43
C VAL A 208 15.78 7.98 -3.08
N ALA A 209 16.50 9.05 -3.46
CA ALA A 209 15.91 10.13 -4.22
C ALA A 209 15.53 9.64 -5.62
N GLN A 210 14.27 9.82 -6.01
CA GLN A 210 13.73 9.48 -7.32
C GLN A 210 13.08 10.70 -7.99
N GLY A 211 13.51 10.98 -9.21
CA GLY A 211 12.92 12.00 -10.08
C GLY A 211 11.69 11.50 -10.82
N PHE A 212 11.24 12.26 -11.82
CA PHE A 212 10.06 11.91 -12.63
C PHE A 212 10.40 11.16 -13.93
N LYS A 213 11.63 10.66 -14.05
CA LYS A 213 12.23 10.28 -15.33
C LYS A 213 12.59 8.79 -15.48
N GLY A 214 12.34 7.96 -14.47
CA GLY A 214 12.62 6.52 -14.59
C GLY A 214 14.08 6.22 -14.86
N PHE A 215 14.99 6.88 -14.16
CA PHE A 215 16.43 6.74 -14.40
C PHE A 215 17.05 5.55 -13.67
N ARG A 216 16.22 4.67 -13.09
CA ARG A 216 16.64 3.48 -12.35
C ARG A 216 17.51 3.84 -11.14
N GLU A 217 17.15 4.93 -10.45
CA GLU A 217 17.88 5.45 -9.30
C GLU A 217 18.04 4.41 -8.20
N ILE A 218 17.00 3.64 -7.88
CA ILE A 218 17.06 2.56 -6.89
C ILE A 218 17.93 1.41 -7.42
N GLU A 219 17.70 0.94 -8.65
CA GLU A 219 18.47 -0.21 -9.19
C GLU A 219 19.98 0.07 -9.31
N LYS A 220 20.35 1.35 -9.50
CA LYS A 220 21.74 1.84 -9.58
C LYS A 220 22.31 2.24 -8.23
N SER A 221 21.47 2.38 -7.19
CA SER A 221 21.94 2.70 -5.86
C SER A 221 22.71 1.50 -5.29
N LYS A 222 23.98 1.72 -4.93
CA LYS A 222 24.83 0.70 -4.29
C LYS A 222 24.34 0.35 -2.90
#